data_AF-A0A950BQ34-F1
#
_entry.id   AF-A0A950BQ34-F1
#
_cell.length_a   1.000
_cell.length_b   1.000
_cell.length_c   1.000
_cell.angle_alpha   90.00
_cell.angle_beta   90.00
_cell.angle_gamma   90.00
#
_symmetry.space_group_name_H-M   'P 1'
#
loop_
_entity.id
_entity.type
_entity.pdbx_description
1 polymer ?
#
loop_
_entity_poly.entity_id
_entity_poly.type
_entity_poly.pdbx_seq_one_letter_code
_entity_poly.pdbx_strand_id
1 'polypeptide(L)'
;MNADASKDLAELETRWRVRERNWARKLGRLRLGVEPLEEQLTRYRRTTWALAVVPGIIALMFLTLFTVFGRPDIGFVVILILFVPMILFAWLGYARLKRRAAAYLADRARFEEEKKRLLDASVRSTTS
;
A
#
# COMPACT_ATOMS: atom_id res chain seq x y z
N MET A 1 3.09 -33.36 25.68
CA MET A 1 3.70 -32.18 25.03
C MET A 1 2.99 -31.72 23.74
N ASN A 2 2.15 -32.52 23.07
CA ASN A 2 1.37 -32.06 21.89
C ASN A 2 0.25 -31.03 22.20
N ALA A 3 -0.26 -31.03 23.44
CA ALA A 3 -1.26 -30.06 23.87
C ALA A 3 -0.72 -28.62 23.95
N ASP A 4 0.59 -28.45 24.22
CA ASP A 4 1.20 -27.13 24.37
C ASP A 4 1.42 -26.48 22.98
N ALA A 5 1.96 -27.22 22.01
CA ALA A 5 2.16 -26.71 20.65
C ALA A 5 0.85 -26.36 19.93
N SER A 6 -0.22 -27.14 20.17
CA SER A 6 -1.55 -26.84 19.62
C SER A 6 -2.19 -25.61 20.27
N LYS A 7 -1.99 -25.43 21.59
CA LYS A 7 -2.43 -24.25 22.32
C LYS A 7 -1.69 -22.99 21.86
N ASP A 8 -0.37 -23.09 21.65
CA ASP A 8 0.47 -21.99 21.15
C ASP A 8 0.06 -21.56 19.73
N LEU A 9 -0.27 -22.52 18.86
CA LEU A 9 -0.82 -22.25 17.53
C LEU A 9 -2.18 -21.52 17.61
N ALA A 10 -3.10 -22.00 18.46
CA ALA A 10 -4.41 -21.38 18.63
C ALA A 10 -4.30 -19.94 19.17
N GLU A 11 -3.36 -19.69 20.09
CA GLU A 11 -3.09 -18.36 20.63
C GLU A 11 -2.46 -17.44 19.57
N LEU A 12 -1.50 -17.95 18.77
CA LEU A 12 -0.90 -17.22 17.66
C LEU A 12 -1.96 -16.80 16.62
N GLU A 13 -2.86 -17.71 16.24
CA GLU A 13 -3.96 -17.42 15.32
C GLU A 13 -4.95 -16.40 15.88
N THR A 14 -5.26 -16.49 17.17
CA THR A 14 -6.16 -15.53 17.83
C THR A 14 -5.55 -14.12 17.86
N ARG A 15 -4.27 -14.01 18.23
CA ARG A 15 -3.52 -12.74 18.19
C ARG A 15 -3.41 -12.19 16.78
N TRP A 16 -3.22 -13.06 15.78
CA TRP A 16 -3.22 -12.65 14.38
C TRP A 16 -4.57 -12.10 13.93
N ARG A 17 -5.70 -12.76 14.22
CA ARG A 17 -7.05 -12.26 13.86
C ARG A 17 -7.37 -10.88 14.45
N VAL A 18 -6.86 -10.56 15.63
CA VAL A 18 -7.01 -9.22 16.21
C VAL A 18 -6.18 -8.19 15.45
N ARG A 19 -4.91 -8.50 15.15
CA ARG A 19 -4.03 -7.64 14.35
C ARG A 19 -4.54 -7.43 12.92
N GLU A 20 -5.05 -8.48 12.30
CA GLU A 20 -5.63 -8.44 10.96
C GLU A 20 -6.85 -7.52 10.89
N ARG A 21 -7.75 -7.57 11.87
CA ARG A 21 -8.89 -6.63 11.96
C ARG A 21 -8.44 -5.18 12.12
N ASN A 22 -7.38 -4.94 12.89
CA ASN A 22 -6.80 -3.61 13.03
C ASN A 22 -6.16 -3.12 11.72
N TRP A 23 -5.48 -4.01 10.99
CA TRP A 23 -4.95 -3.73 9.66
C TRP A 23 -6.07 -3.49 8.64
N ALA A 24 -7.17 -4.25 8.70
CA ALA A 24 -8.35 -4.05 7.87
C ALA A 24 -8.98 -2.67 8.08
N ARG A 25 -9.07 -2.19 9.32
CA ARG A 25 -9.51 -0.81 9.60
C ARG A 25 -8.51 0.25 9.09
N LYS A 26 -7.21 0.02 9.24
CA LYS A 26 -6.16 0.96 8.79
C LYS A 26 -6.01 1.04 7.27
N LEU A 27 -6.26 -0.07 6.58
CA LEU A 27 -6.21 -0.17 5.13
C LEU A 27 -7.55 0.20 4.51
N GLY A 28 -8.66 0.06 5.25
CA GLY A 28 -9.98 0.68 5.09
C GLY A 28 -10.76 0.33 3.81
N ARG A 29 -10.07 0.09 2.70
CA ARG A 29 -10.60 0.08 1.34
C ARG A 29 -9.89 -0.92 0.43
N LEU A 30 -8.80 -1.54 0.89
CA LEU A 30 -8.18 -2.69 0.22
C LEU A 30 -8.86 -3.97 0.70
N ARG A 31 -9.39 -4.77 -0.24
CA ARG A 31 -9.99 -6.08 0.07
C ARG A 31 -8.87 -7.04 0.47
N LEU A 32 -8.68 -7.18 1.77
CA LEU A 32 -7.76 -8.16 2.36
C LEU A 32 -8.36 -9.56 2.17
N GLY A 33 -7.65 -10.43 1.45
CA GLY A 33 -7.99 -11.85 1.35
C GLY A 33 -8.67 -12.34 0.07
N VAL A 34 -9.00 -11.45 -0.89
CA VAL A 34 -9.69 -11.87 -2.15
C VAL A 34 -8.79 -11.71 -3.39
N GLU A 35 -7.84 -10.77 -3.38
CA GLU A 35 -6.89 -10.53 -4.48
C GLU A 35 -5.52 -10.15 -3.90
N PRO A 36 -4.40 -10.53 -4.55
CA PRO A 36 -3.08 -10.13 -4.12
C PRO A 36 -2.99 -8.61 -4.07
N LEU A 37 -2.63 -8.07 -2.91
CA LEU A 37 -2.56 -6.64 -2.64
C LEU A 37 -1.69 -5.89 -3.67
N GLU A 38 -0.70 -6.59 -4.23
CA GLU A 38 0.24 -6.11 -5.23
C GLU A 38 -0.45 -5.79 -6.57
N GLU A 39 -1.43 -6.59 -6.99
CA GLU A 39 -2.19 -6.33 -8.22
C GLU A 39 -3.12 -5.13 -8.05
N GLN A 40 -3.76 -5.00 -6.88
CA GLN A 40 -4.58 -3.83 -6.55
C GLN A 40 -3.72 -2.55 -6.50
N LEU A 41 -2.53 -2.60 -5.89
CA LEU A 41 -1.58 -1.49 -5.86
C LEU A 41 -1.07 -1.10 -7.24
N THR A 42 -0.89 -2.07 -8.14
CA THR A 42 -0.44 -1.84 -9.51
C THR A 42 -1.54 -1.17 -10.34
N ARG A 43 -2.80 -1.61 -10.18
CA ARG A 43 -3.95 -0.96 -10.80
C ARG A 43 -4.13 0.47 -10.27
N TYR A 44 -3.99 0.67 -8.96
CA TYR A 44 -4.04 2.00 -8.34
C TYR A 44 -2.92 2.91 -8.83
N ARG A 45 -1.70 2.39 -9.01
CA ARG A 45 -0.57 3.12 -9.60
C ARG A 45 -0.90 3.63 -11.00
N ARG A 46 -1.55 2.81 -11.81
CA ARG A 46 -1.96 3.18 -13.18
C ARG A 46 -3.01 4.30 -13.16
N THR A 47 -3.97 4.23 -12.24
CA THR A 47 -4.97 5.30 -12.05
C THR A 47 -4.32 6.59 -11.54
N THR A 48 -3.39 6.52 -10.57
CA THR A 48 -2.66 7.70 -10.10
C THR A 48 -1.81 8.32 -11.22
N TRP A 49 -1.21 7.51 -12.08
CA TRP A 49 -0.51 7.99 -13.27
C TRP A 49 -1.46 8.63 -14.28
N ALA A 50 -2.60 8.00 -14.60
CA ALA A 50 -3.61 8.57 -15.49
C ALA A 50 -4.14 9.92 -14.95
N LEU A 51 -4.37 10.01 -13.64
CA LEU A 51 -4.81 11.22 -12.96
C LEU A 51 -3.73 12.33 -12.95
N ALA A 52 -2.45 11.99 -13.09
CA ALA A 52 -1.35 12.94 -13.18
C ALA A 52 -1.03 13.37 -14.63
N VAL A 53 -1.24 12.49 -15.61
CA VAL A 53 -0.94 12.75 -17.02
C VAL A 53 -1.85 13.82 -17.60
N VAL A 54 -3.17 13.74 -17.37
CA VAL A 54 -4.12 14.74 -17.87
C VAL A 54 -3.77 16.16 -17.40
N PRO A 55 -3.60 16.42 -16.08
CA PRO A 55 -3.15 17.72 -15.62
C PRO A 55 -1.74 18.09 -16.09
N GLY A 56 -0.83 17.13 -16.26
CA GLY A 56 0.49 17.37 -16.83
C GLY A 56 0.42 17.91 -18.26
N ILE A 57 -0.44 17.36 -19.11
CA ILE A 57 -0.67 17.84 -20.47
C ILE A 57 -1.23 19.27 -20.44
N ILE A 58 -2.23 19.53 -19.60
CA ILE A 58 -2.84 20.86 -19.47
C ILE A 58 -1.79 21.89 -19.00
N ALA A 59 -0.96 21.55 -18.02
CA ALA A 59 0.14 22.39 -17.56
C ALA A 59 1.11 22.73 -18.70
N LEU A 60 1.43 21.76 -19.56
CA LEU A 60 2.32 21.94 -20.70
C LEU A 60 1.70 22.84 -21.77
N MET A 61 0.38 22.72 -22.01
CA MET A 61 -0.36 23.65 -22.87
C MET A 61 -0.32 25.08 -22.33
N PHE A 62 -0.55 25.27 -21.03
CA PHE A 62 -0.43 26.59 -20.40
C PHE A 62 0.99 27.14 -20.51
N LEU A 63 2.02 26.33 -20.24
CA LEU A 63 3.40 26.77 -20.39
C LEU A 63 3.69 27.24 -21.81
N THR A 64 3.27 26.46 -22.81
CA THR A 64 3.47 26.79 -24.22
C THR A 64 2.76 28.10 -24.57
N LEU A 65 1.51 28.26 -24.15
CA LEU A 65 0.73 29.48 -24.34
C LEU A 65 1.45 30.69 -23.77
N PHE A 66 1.79 30.66 -22.48
CA PHE A 66 2.47 31.77 -21.80
C PHE A 66 3.87 32.07 -22.36
N THR A 67 4.57 31.05 -22.87
CA THR A 67 5.86 31.21 -23.53
C THR A 67 5.72 31.97 -24.86
N VAL A 68 4.70 31.65 -25.67
CA VAL A 68 4.41 32.36 -26.93
C VAL A 68 4.09 33.85 -26.69
N PHE A 69 3.44 34.16 -25.57
CA PHE A 69 3.16 35.55 -25.16
C PHE A 69 4.33 36.26 -24.45
N GLY A 70 5.53 35.66 -24.41
CA GLY A 70 6.72 36.25 -23.79
C GLY A 70 6.64 36.37 -22.27
N ARG A 71 5.76 35.59 -21.62
CA ARG A 71 5.56 35.56 -20.16
C ARG A 71 5.72 34.15 -19.59
N PRO A 72 6.82 33.42 -19.89
CA PRO A 72 7.02 32.05 -19.39
C PRO A 72 6.99 31.99 -17.85
N ASP A 73 7.44 33.05 -17.17
CA ASP A 73 7.45 33.15 -15.70
C ASP A 73 6.05 32.98 -15.11
N ILE A 74 5.04 33.62 -15.72
CA ILE A 74 3.64 33.51 -15.28
C ILE A 74 3.12 32.10 -15.49
N GLY A 75 3.47 31.47 -16.61
CA GLY A 75 3.15 30.07 -16.89
C GLY A 75 3.71 29.14 -15.81
N PHE A 76 4.96 29.33 -15.40
CA PHE A 76 5.56 28.56 -14.31
C PHE A 76 4.83 28.77 -12.99
N VAL A 77 4.52 30.02 -12.61
CA VAL A 77 3.79 30.31 -11.36
C VAL A 77 2.43 29.63 -11.34
N VAL A 78 1.69 29.66 -12.44
CA VAL A 78 0.40 28.97 -12.57
C VAL A 78 0.56 27.46 -12.36
N ILE A 79 1.56 26.85 -13.00
CA ILE A 79 1.85 25.42 -12.85
C ILE A 79 2.18 25.06 -11.40
N LEU A 80 3.00 25.89 -10.76
CA LEU A 80 3.48 25.67 -9.41
C LEU A 80 2.36 25.80 -8.37
N ILE A 81 1.39 26.68 -8.60
CA ILE A 81 0.26 26.90 -7.68
C ILE A 81 -0.89 25.91 -7.93
N LEU A 82 -1.22 25.59 -9.18
CA LEU A 82 -2.38 24.74 -9.49
C LEU A 82 -2.02 23.25 -9.57
N PHE A 83 -0.95 22.92 -10.29
CA PHE A 83 -0.69 21.55 -10.70
C PHE A 83 0.22 20.81 -9.72
N VAL A 84 1.26 21.48 -9.24
CA VAL A 84 2.22 20.87 -8.28
C VAL A 84 1.53 20.39 -7.00
N PRO A 85 0.73 21.18 -6.27
CA PRO A 85 0.07 20.69 -5.05
C PRO A 85 -0.90 19.55 -5.37
N MET A 86 -1.65 19.63 -6.48
CA MET A 86 -2.58 18.55 -6.87
C MET A 86 -1.85 17.22 -7.12
N ILE A 87 -0.73 17.26 -7.85
CA ILE A 87 0.10 16.09 -8.12
C ILE A 87 0.72 15.56 -6.82
N LEU A 88 1.24 16.46 -5.97
CA LEU A 88 1.84 16.09 -4.68
C LEU A 88 0.82 15.41 -3.76
N PHE A 89 -0.41 15.92 -3.66
CA PHE A 89 -1.46 15.30 -2.84
C PHE A 89 -1.81 13.88 -3.33
N ALA A 90 -1.90 13.69 -4.65
CA ALA A 90 -2.15 12.37 -5.24
C ALA A 90 -1.02 11.37 -4.93
N TRP A 91 0.24 11.82 -5.06
CA TRP A 91 1.42 11.00 -4.78
C TRP A 91 1.60 10.71 -3.28
N LEU A 92 1.35 11.68 -2.41
CA LEU A 92 1.40 11.52 -0.94
C LEU A 92 0.37 10.48 -0.47
N GLY A 93 -0.84 10.54 -1.02
CA GLY A 93 -1.88 9.53 -0.76
C GLY A 93 -1.43 8.12 -1.16
N TYR A 94 -0.90 7.98 -2.38
CA TYR A 94 -0.38 6.70 -2.87
C TYR A 94 0.81 6.18 -2.06
N ALA A 95 1.78 7.03 -1.75
CA ALA A 95 2.98 6.66 -0.98
C ALA A 95 2.61 6.19 0.44
N ARG A 96 1.66 6.87 1.09
CA ARG A 96 1.15 6.46 2.41
C ARG A 96 0.44 5.12 2.35
N LEU A 97 -0.35 4.87 1.30
CA LEU A 97 -1.03 3.60 1.08
C LEU A 97 -0.04 2.46 0.82
N LYS A 98 0.97 2.69 -0.03
CA LYS A 98 2.03 1.73 -0.34
C LYS A 98 2.84 1.36 0.90
N ARG A 99 3.23 2.35 1.73
CA ARG A 99 3.95 2.09 2.99
C ARG A 99 3.13 1.22 3.95
N ARG A 100 1.83 1.50 4.09
CA ARG A 100 0.93 0.69 4.94
C ARG A 100 0.76 -0.73 4.41
N ALA A 101 0.63 -0.90 3.10
CA ALA A 101 0.54 -2.21 2.47
C ALA A 101 1.82 -3.03 2.66
N ALA A 102 2.99 -2.41 2.47
CA ALA A 102 4.28 -3.07 2.69
C ALA A 102 4.45 -3.52 4.16
N ALA A 103 4.06 -2.67 5.11
CA ALA A 103 4.09 -3.01 6.53
C ALA A 103 3.15 -4.19 6.87
N TYR A 104 1.95 -4.24 6.27
CA TYR A 104 1.05 -5.37 6.43
C TYR A 104 1.63 -6.68 5.85
N LEU A 105 2.24 -6.63 4.66
CA LEU A 105 2.86 -7.81 4.04
C LEU A 105 4.03 -8.34 4.88
N ALA A 106 4.84 -7.45 5.45
CA ALA A 106 5.92 -7.83 6.37
C ALA A 106 5.38 -8.50 7.64
N ASP A 107 4.32 -7.96 8.23
CA ASP A 107 3.66 -8.55 9.41
C ASP A 107 3.05 -9.94 9.08
N ARG A 108 2.47 -10.10 7.90
CA ARG A 108 1.90 -11.38 7.45
C ARG A 108 2.97 -12.44 7.20
N ALA A 109 4.08 -12.06 6.59
CA ALA A 109 5.21 -12.97 6.38
C ALA A 109 5.76 -13.51 7.71
N ARG A 110 5.90 -12.64 8.72
CA ARG A 110 6.33 -13.04 10.07
C ARG A 110 5.35 -14.04 10.72
N PHE A 111 4.05 -13.82 10.57
CA PHE A 111 3.04 -14.75 11.08
C PHE A 111 3.12 -16.12 10.40
N GLU A 112 3.27 -16.17 9.08
CA GLU A 112 3.40 -17.43 8.33
C GLU A 112 4.68 -18.20 8.71
N GLU A 113 5.81 -17.49 8.87
CA GLU A 113 7.06 -18.10 9.33
C GLU A 113 6.92 -18.71 10.73
N GLU A 114 6.29 -17.99 11.66
CA GLU A 114 6.09 -18.43 13.03
C GLU A 114 5.09 -19.57 13.13
N LYS A 115 4.00 -19.52 12.35
CA LYS A 115 3.06 -20.63 12.19
C LYS A 115 3.76 -21.89 11.66
N LYS A 116 4.59 -21.75 10.63
CA LYS A 116 5.35 -22.88 10.06
C LYS A 116 6.30 -23.48 11.09
N ARG A 117 7.03 -22.66 11.86
CA ARG A 117 7.91 -23.14 12.94
C ARG A 117 7.17 -23.95 13.99
N LEU A 118 6.00 -23.46 14.43
CA LEU A 118 5.18 -24.17 15.42
C LEU A 118 4.59 -25.48 14.87
N LEU A 119 4.17 -25.48 13.60
CA LEU A 119 3.75 -26.71 12.91
C LEU A 119 4.89 -27.72 12.84
N ASP A 120 6.07 -27.32 12.38
CA ASP A 120 7.25 -28.19 12.29
C ASP A 120 7.72 -28.71 13.66
N ALA A 121 7.54 -27.92 14.73
CA ALA A 121 7.80 -28.36 16.10
C ALA A 121 6.77 -29.40 16.56
N SER A 122 5.47 -29.20 16.28
CA SER A 122 4.39 -30.13 16.61
C SER A 122 4.51 -31.49 15.90
N VAL A 123 4.99 -31.48 14.64
CA VAL A 123 5.21 -32.70 13.86
C VAL A 123 6.37 -33.49 14.46
N ARG A 124 7.49 -32.82 14.77
CA ARG A 124 8.66 -33.45 15.42
C ARG A 124 8.35 -34.04 16.79
N SER A 125 7.49 -33.40 17.59
CA SER A 125 7.07 -33.94 18.89
C SER A 125 6.07 -35.09 18.80
N THR A 126 5.50 -35.36 17.62
CA THR A 126 4.56 -36.48 17.39
C THR A 126 5.26 -37.72 16.85
N THR A 127 6.40 -37.56 16.18
CA THR A 127 7.19 -38.66 15.59
C THR A 127 8.24 -39.24 16.54
N SER A 128 8.59 -38.53 17.62
CA SER A 128 9.51 -38.99 18.66
C SER A 128 8.80 -39.62 19.84
#